data_AF-A0A352IDB9-F1
#
_entry.id   AF-A0A352IDB9-F1
#
_cell.length_a   1.000
_cell.length_b   1.000
_cell.length_c   1.000
_cell.angle_alpha   90.00
_cell.angle_beta   90.00
_cell.angle_gamma   90.00
#
_symmetry.space_group_name_H-M   'P 1'
#
loop_
_entity.id
_entity.type
_entity.pdbx_description
1 polymer ?
#
loop_
_entity_poly.entity_id
_entity_poly.type
_entity_poly.pdbx_seq_one_letter_code
_entity_poly.pdbx_strand_id
1 'polypeptide(L)'
;MEQPKQDRALRMLALMLQRTRRYSVAQLAERLGIDRRTVYRYINTFNEAGYVVLTDHHHVRLATGTAIHRQLSDLLFFNQEEAMTLYNAIESIETDTRLREELKSKLATIYGTSLVSEKLMRMEKNRNTKHLMEAMEKRRRAVLRGYSSPSSNTQRDRLVEPFALTT
;
A
#
# COMPACT_ATOMS: atom_id res chain seq x y z
N MET A 1 18.73 29.72 12.97
CA MET A 1 17.41 30.27 13.36
C MET A 1 16.37 29.23 13.03
N GLU A 2 15.92 28.46 14.01
CA GLU A 2 14.85 27.47 13.79
C GLU A 2 13.57 28.19 13.42
N GLN A 3 12.92 27.78 12.32
CA GLN A 3 11.60 28.30 11.94
C GLN A 3 10.53 27.34 12.49
N PRO A 4 10.08 27.49 13.75
CA PRO A 4 9.12 26.57 14.37
C PRO A 4 7.79 26.51 13.61
N LYS A 5 7.47 27.54 12.81
CA LYS A 5 6.28 27.56 11.96
C LYS A 5 6.38 26.56 10.81
N GLN A 6 7.53 26.46 10.14
CA GLN A 6 7.72 25.56 9.01
C GLN A 6 7.78 24.10 9.47
N ASP A 7 8.53 23.83 10.56
CA ASP A 7 8.58 22.50 11.17
C ASP A 7 7.18 22.00 11.57
N ARG A 8 6.39 22.84 12.25
CA ARG A 8 5.01 22.48 12.65
C ARG A 8 4.09 22.25 11.45
N ALA A 9 4.23 23.03 10.37
CA ALA A 9 3.47 22.81 9.14
C ALA A 9 3.84 21.47 8.50
N LEU A 10 5.12 21.16 8.34
CA LEU A 10 5.59 19.89 7.78
C LEU A 10 5.15 18.69 8.63
N ARG A 11 5.21 18.80 9.97
CA ARG A 11 4.69 17.76 10.88
C ARG A 11 3.19 17.57 10.74
N MET A 12 2.42 18.65 10.59
CA MET A 12 0.98 18.57 10.35
C MET A 12 0.67 17.87 9.03
N LEU A 13 1.39 18.19 7.96
CA LEU A 13 1.27 17.52 6.66
C LEU A 13 1.55 16.02 6.80
N ALA A 14 2.64 15.65 7.49
CA ALA A 14 3.00 14.25 7.73
C ALA A 14 1.93 13.49 8.52
N LEU A 15 1.29 14.12 9.51
CA LEU A 15 0.18 13.54 10.26
C LEU A 15 -1.08 13.33 9.40
N MET A 16 -1.35 14.26 8.46
CA MET A 16 -2.51 14.19 7.56
C MET A 16 -2.33 13.22 6.39
N LEU A 17 -1.09 12.85 6.05
CA LEU A 17 -0.75 11.83 5.06
C LEU A 17 -0.88 10.40 5.61
N GLN A 18 -1.03 10.21 6.93
CA GLN A 18 -1.17 8.88 7.52
C GLN A 18 -2.49 8.23 7.10
N ARG A 19 -2.41 7.12 6.38
CA ARG A 19 -3.58 6.39 5.86
C ARG A 19 -4.35 5.62 6.95
N THR A 20 -3.67 5.25 8.04
CA THR A 20 -4.19 4.40 9.13
C THR A 20 -4.77 5.16 10.31
N ARG A 21 -4.40 6.43 10.52
CA ARG A 21 -4.84 7.25 11.65
C ARG A 21 -5.40 8.58 11.18
N ARG A 22 -6.60 8.91 11.66
CA ARG A 22 -7.26 10.19 11.39
C ARG A 22 -7.25 11.02 12.66
N TYR A 23 -6.88 12.29 12.51
CA TYR A 23 -6.82 13.22 13.64
C TYR A 23 -7.91 14.27 13.51
N SER A 24 -8.56 14.58 14.63
CA SER A 24 -9.38 15.78 14.72
C SER A 24 -8.52 17.03 14.87
N VAL A 25 -9.13 18.20 14.64
CA VAL A 25 -8.46 19.50 14.88
C VAL A 25 -7.96 19.61 16.32
N ALA A 26 -8.71 19.08 17.29
CA ALA A 26 -8.29 19.10 18.70
C ALA A 26 -7.06 18.22 18.95
N GLN A 27 -7.02 17.03 18.35
CA GLN A 27 -5.88 16.12 18.47
C GLN A 27 -4.63 16.65 17.74
N LEU A 28 -4.80 17.33 16.61
CA LEU A 28 -3.70 18.02 15.92
C LEU A 28 -3.15 19.17 16.76
N ALA A 29 -4.03 19.96 17.37
CA ALA A 29 -3.65 21.06 18.25
C ALA A 29 -2.81 20.56 19.44
N GLU A 30 -3.29 19.51 20.13
CA GLU A 30 -2.60 18.89 21.25
C GLU A 30 -1.23 18.31 20.86
N ARG A 31 -1.18 17.52 19.78
CA ARG A 31 0.08 16.87 19.33
C ARG A 31 1.14 17.85 18.87
N LEU A 32 0.72 18.97 18.28
CA LEU A 32 1.64 19.98 17.75
C LEU A 32 1.94 21.08 18.79
N GLY A 33 1.30 21.04 19.96
CA GLY A 33 1.45 22.05 21.01
C GLY A 33 1.02 23.45 20.56
N ILE A 34 -0.05 23.52 19.75
CA ILE A 34 -0.58 24.76 19.18
C ILE A 34 -2.07 24.89 19.44
N ASP A 35 -2.60 26.10 19.30
CA ASP A 35 -4.03 26.34 19.41
C ASP A 35 -4.80 25.87 18.15
N ARG A 36 -6.11 25.62 18.31
CA ARG A 36 -6.99 25.16 17.21
C ARG A 36 -7.06 26.16 16.06
N ARG A 37 -6.98 27.47 16.32
CA ARG A 37 -6.98 28.51 15.27
C ARG A 37 -5.69 28.47 14.45
N THR A 38 -4.54 28.13 15.03
CA THR A 38 -3.30 27.87 14.29
C THR A 38 -3.41 26.64 13.40
N VAL A 39 -4.09 25.58 13.85
CA VAL A 39 -4.41 24.40 13.01
C VAL A 39 -5.25 24.81 11.80
N TYR A 40 -6.34 25.57 12.00
CA TYR A 40 -7.15 26.07 10.87
C TYR A 40 -6.37 26.98 9.93
N ARG A 41 -5.47 27.82 10.46
CA ARG A 41 -4.59 28.66 9.64
C ARG A 41 -3.67 27.81 8.76
N TYR A 42 -3.10 26.73 9.28
CA TYR A 42 -2.29 25.81 8.47
C TYR A 42 -3.14 25.06 7.43
N ILE A 43 -4.36 24.65 7.77
CA ILE A 43 -5.30 24.08 6.79
C ILE A 43 -5.52 25.05 5.61
N ASN A 44 -5.74 26.33 5.91
CA ASN A 44 -5.90 27.34 4.86
C ASN A 44 -4.63 27.50 4.02
N THR A 45 -3.46 27.58 4.65
CA THR A 45 -2.17 27.63 3.93
C THR A 45 -1.98 26.40 3.03
N PHE A 46 -2.38 25.21 3.46
CA PHE A 46 -2.31 24.00 2.64
C PHE A 46 -3.28 24.07 1.46
N ASN A 47 -4.53 24.49 1.68
CA ASN A 47 -5.51 24.68 0.60
C ASN A 47 -5.03 25.72 -0.43
N GLU A 48 -4.47 26.85 0.01
CA GLU A 48 -3.87 27.89 -0.84
C GLU A 48 -2.69 27.35 -1.65
N ALA A 49 -1.90 26.45 -1.07
CA ALA A 49 -0.82 25.74 -1.75
C ALA A 49 -1.31 24.56 -2.62
N GLY A 50 -2.62 24.35 -2.74
CA GLY A 50 -3.21 23.31 -3.59
C GLY A 50 -3.36 21.92 -2.94
N TYR A 51 -3.00 21.78 -1.67
CA TYR A 51 -3.27 20.58 -0.87
C TYR A 51 -4.70 20.65 -0.34
N VAL A 52 -5.64 20.09 -1.10
CA VAL A 52 -7.06 20.07 -0.68
C VAL A 52 -7.21 19.29 0.62
N VAL A 53 -7.63 19.98 1.67
CA VAL A 53 -7.90 19.40 2.99
C VAL A 53 -9.40 19.16 3.16
N LEU A 54 -9.78 17.92 3.42
CA LEU A 54 -11.14 17.52 3.71
C LEU A 54 -11.34 17.45 5.23
N THR A 55 -12.42 18.09 5.69
CA THR A 55 -12.88 18.02 7.07
C THR A 55 -14.16 17.20 7.10
N ASP A 56 -14.06 15.96 7.54
CA ASP A 56 -15.15 14.98 7.49
C ASP A 56 -15.37 14.40 8.89
N HIS A 57 -16.59 14.55 9.41
CA HIS A 57 -17.03 14.05 10.72
C HIS A 57 -15.98 14.25 11.84
N HIS A 58 -15.55 15.50 12.01
CA HIS A 58 -14.53 15.95 12.98
C HIS A 58 -13.07 15.58 12.69
N HIS A 59 -12.77 14.87 11.60
CA HIS A 59 -11.41 14.52 11.21
C HIS A 59 -10.88 15.34 10.05
N VAL A 60 -9.58 15.64 10.08
CA VAL A 60 -8.86 16.38 9.06
C VAL A 60 -8.02 15.40 8.24
N ARG A 61 -8.15 15.42 6.91
CA ARG A 61 -7.38 14.58 5.99
C ARG A 61 -7.06 15.31 4.70
N LEU A 62 -5.99 14.92 4.02
CA LEU A 62 -5.77 15.37 2.65
C LEU A 62 -6.71 14.61 1.69
N ALA A 63 -7.20 15.30 0.67
CA ALA A 63 -7.91 14.68 -0.43
C ALA A 63 -6.93 13.83 -1.25
N THR A 64 -7.10 12.51 -1.17
CA THR A 64 -6.43 11.54 -2.04
C THR A 64 -6.94 11.72 -3.48
N GLY A 65 -6.02 11.83 -4.45
CA GLY A 65 -6.34 11.91 -5.89
C GLY A 65 -6.14 13.27 -6.56
N THR A 66 -5.82 14.32 -5.79
CA THR A 66 -5.41 15.62 -6.36
C THR A 66 -4.05 15.50 -7.07
N ALA A 67 -3.79 16.36 -8.06
CA ALA A 67 -2.54 16.32 -8.84
C ALA A 67 -1.28 16.46 -7.97
N ILE A 68 -1.35 17.31 -6.94
CA ILE A 68 -0.26 17.54 -5.97
C ILE A 68 -0.11 16.35 -5.01
N HIS A 69 -1.20 15.72 -4.57
CA HIS A 69 -1.12 14.48 -3.80
C HIS A 69 -0.47 13.36 -4.63
N ARG A 70 -0.80 13.24 -5.92
CA ARG A 70 -0.14 12.29 -6.82
C ARG A 70 1.35 12.59 -6.93
N GLN A 71 1.73 13.83 -7.25
CA GLN A 71 3.14 14.23 -7.33
C GLN A 71 3.92 14.03 -6.02
N LEU A 72 3.38 14.38 -4.85
CA LEU A 72 4.07 14.10 -3.58
C LEU A 72 4.07 12.62 -3.23
N SER A 73 3.01 11.89 -3.55
CA SER A 73 2.96 10.46 -3.27
C SER A 73 3.94 9.69 -4.14
N ASP A 74 4.04 10.04 -5.41
CA ASP A 74 4.97 9.46 -6.38
C ASP A 74 6.44 9.86 -6.08
N LEU A 75 6.66 11.00 -5.42
CA LEU A 75 8.00 11.48 -5.04
C LEU A 75 8.48 10.97 -3.67
N LEU A 76 7.55 10.74 -2.73
CA LEU A 76 7.86 10.39 -1.33
C LEU A 76 7.58 8.94 -0.96
N PHE A 77 6.75 8.24 -1.73
CA PHE A 77 6.42 6.84 -1.51
C PHE A 77 6.71 6.03 -2.77
N PHE A 78 7.24 4.82 -2.57
CA PHE A 78 7.28 3.83 -3.63
C PHE A 78 5.87 3.54 -4.13
N ASN A 79 5.71 3.48 -5.46
CA ASN A 79 4.52 2.93 -6.07
C ASN A 79 4.42 1.41 -5.78
N GLN A 80 3.31 0.77 -6.16
CA GLN A 80 3.07 -0.63 -5.82
C GLN A 80 4.12 -1.59 -6.42
N GLU A 81 4.60 -1.33 -7.64
CA GLU A 81 5.61 -2.15 -8.31
C GLU A 81 7.00 -1.97 -7.67
N GLU A 82 7.36 -0.73 -7.35
CA GLU A 82 8.59 -0.39 -6.65
C GLU A 82 8.63 -0.99 -5.24
N ALA A 83 7.52 -0.89 -4.49
CA ALA A 83 7.41 -1.49 -3.15
C ALA A 83 7.54 -3.02 -3.20
N MET A 84 6.95 -3.66 -4.23
CA MET A 84 7.08 -5.10 -4.44
C MET A 84 8.51 -5.51 -4.82
N THR A 85 9.17 -4.71 -5.67
CA THR A 85 10.56 -4.91 -6.06
C THR A 85 11.50 -4.81 -4.86
N LEU A 86 11.31 -3.77 -4.04
CA LEU A 86 12.07 -3.58 -2.80
C LEU A 86 11.85 -4.74 -1.82
N TYR A 87 10.61 -5.17 -1.65
CA TYR A 87 10.27 -6.28 -0.76
C TYR A 87 10.97 -7.58 -1.19
N ASN A 88 10.98 -7.88 -2.50
CA ASN A 88 11.66 -9.07 -3.04
C ASN A 88 13.19 -8.96 -2.90
N ALA A 89 13.75 -7.77 -3.12
CA ALA A 89 15.18 -7.53 -2.91
C ALA A 89 15.60 -7.70 -1.45
N ILE A 90 14.74 -7.32 -0.49
CA ILE A 90 14.95 -7.55 0.94
C ILE A 90 14.84 -9.04 1.29
N GLU A 91 13.92 -9.78 0.66
CA GLU A 91 13.80 -11.24 0.83
C GLU A 91 15.01 -12.02 0.30
N SER A 92 15.63 -11.57 -0.79
CA SER A 92 16.81 -12.24 -1.37
C SER A 92 18.09 -12.08 -0.55
N ILE A 93 18.08 -11.27 0.52
CA ILE A 93 19.22 -11.14 1.43
C ILE A 93 19.29 -12.40 2.30
N GLU A 94 20.21 -13.30 1.96
CA GLU A 94 20.41 -14.60 2.62
C GLU A 94 20.87 -14.47 4.09
N THR A 95 21.43 -13.32 4.48
CA THR A 95 21.89 -13.08 5.85
C THR A 95 20.73 -12.70 6.75
N ASP A 96 20.45 -13.54 7.76
CA ASP A 96 19.42 -13.30 8.77
C ASP A 96 19.83 -12.14 9.68
N THR A 97 19.55 -10.92 9.22
CA THR A 97 19.88 -9.69 9.92
C THR A 97 18.60 -9.10 10.49
N ARG A 98 18.65 -8.69 11.76
CA ARG A 98 17.54 -7.96 12.43
C ARG A 98 17.03 -6.78 11.58
N LEU A 99 17.94 -6.16 10.82
CA LEU A 99 17.66 -5.10 9.86
C LEU A 99 16.67 -5.53 8.76
N ARG A 100 16.75 -6.77 8.26
CA ARG A 100 15.83 -7.32 7.26
C ARG A 100 14.40 -7.34 7.75
N GLU A 101 14.18 -7.84 8.97
CA GLU A 101 12.85 -7.90 9.58
C GLU A 101 12.33 -6.52 9.95
N GLU A 102 13.20 -5.60 10.40
CA GLU A 102 12.83 -4.20 10.64
C GLU A 102 12.41 -3.47 9.35
N LEU A 103 13.12 -3.69 8.24
CA LEU A 103 12.79 -3.13 6.92
C LEU A 103 11.49 -3.71 6.39
N LYS A 104 11.28 -5.02 6.49
CA LYS A 104 10.01 -5.70 6.15
C LYS A 104 8.85 -5.13 6.96
N SER A 105 9.02 -4.98 8.27
CA SER A 105 7.99 -4.45 9.16
C SER A 105 7.63 -3.00 8.81
N LYS A 106 8.63 -2.14 8.53
CA LYS A 106 8.38 -0.77 8.07
C LYS A 106 7.61 -0.74 6.75
N LEU A 107 8.01 -1.55 5.77
CA LEU A 107 7.37 -1.61 4.46
C LEU A 107 5.93 -2.13 4.58
N ALA A 108 5.71 -3.20 5.34
CA ALA A 108 4.36 -3.73 5.61
C ALA A 108 3.47 -2.76 6.37
N THR A 109 4.03 -1.96 7.29
CA THR A 109 3.27 -0.96 8.08
C THR A 109 2.85 0.24 7.23
N ILE A 110 3.71 0.70 6.32
CA ILE A 110 3.44 1.85 5.44
C ILE A 110 2.42 1.50 4.36
N TYR A 111 2.53 0.32 3.76
CA TYR A 111 1.75 -0.09 2.59
C TYR A 111 0.58 -1.04 2.93
N GLY A 112 0.50 -1.53 4.16
CA GLY A 112 -0.60 -2.33 4.68
C GLY A 112 -0.69 -3.76 4.15
N THR A 113 -1.65 -4.51 4.69
CA THR A 113 -1.98 -5.93 4.43
C THR A 113 -2.19 -6.29 2.95
N SER A 114 -2.34 -5.28 2.07
CA SER A 114 -2.41 -5.42 0.62
C SER A 114 -1.21 -6.18 0.05
N LEU A 115 0.02 -5.88 0.49
CA LEU A 115 1.23 -6.53 -0.02
C LEU A 115 1.31 -8.00 0.37
N VAL A 116 0.87 -8.36 1.58
CA VAL A 116 0.96 -9.73 2.10
C VAL A 116 -0.10 -10.62 1.45
N SER A 117 -1.34 -10.12 1.33
CA SER A 117 -2.43 -10.83 0.66
C SER A 117 -2.17 -10.98 -0.84
N GLU A 118 -1.62 -9.94 -1.48
CA GLU A 118 -1.24 -10.02 -2.90
C GLU A 118 -0.01 -10.91 -3.10
N LYS A 119 0.97 -10.92 -2.18
CA LYS A 119 2.09 -11.88 -2.22
C LYS A 119 1.59 -13.30 -2.07
N LEU A 120 0.70 -13.60 -1.12
CA LEU A 120 0.09 -14.94 -0.98
C LEU A 120 -0.67 -15.33 -2.25
N MET A 121 -1.51 -14.44 -2.79
CA MET A 121 -2.25 -14.69 -4.03
C MET A 121 -1.33 -14.83 -5.25
N ARG A 122 -0.28 -14.01 -5.36
CA ARG A 122 0.72 -14.09 -6.42
C ARG A 122 1.60 -15.32 -6.24
N MET A 123 1.97 -15.73 -5.03
CA MET A 123 2.72 -16.95 -4.76
C MET A 123 1.90 -18.20 -5.07
N GLU A 124 0.60 -18.22 -4.72
CA GLU A 124 -0.32 -19.28 -5.11
C GLU A 124 -0.51 -19.33 -6.63
N LYS A 125 -0.75 -18.18 -7.27
CA LYS A 125 -0.82 -18.08 -8.73
C LYS A 125 0.49 -18.52 -9.37
N ASN A 126 1.65 -18.11 -8.85
CA ASN A 126 2.98 -18.43 -9.37
C ASN A 126 3.32 -19.92 -9.18
N ARG A 127 2.88 -20.53 -8.08
CA ARG A 127 3.02 -21.97 -7.85
C ARG A 127 2.14 -22.78 -8.80
N ASN A 128 0.89 -22.37 -8.98
CA ASN A 128 -0.02 -23.03 -9.91
C ASN A 128 0.42 -22.84 -11.37
N THR A 129 0.87 -21.65 -11.77
CA THR A 129 1.43 -21.42 -13.10
C THR A 129 2.71 -22.22 -13.30
N LYS A 130 3.61 -22.29 -12.31
CA LYS A 130 4.82 -23.13 -12.40
C LYS A 130 4.49 -24.61 -12.61
N HIS A 131 3.54 -25.16 -11.84
CA HIS A 131 3.10 -26.55 -12.04
C HIS A 131 2.41 -26.76 -13.40
N LEU A 132 1.65 -25.78 -13.89
CA LEU A 132 1.02 -25.86 -15.21
C LEU A 132 2.05 -25.75 -16.34
N MET A 133 3.06 -24.90 -16.21
CA MET A 133 4.18 -24.82 -17.16
C MET A 133 4.99 -26.11 -17.20
N GLU A 134 5.28 -26.70 -16.04
CA GLU A 134 5.94 -28.01 -15.96
C GLU A 134 5.09 -29.13 -16.58
N ALA A 135 3.77 -29.08 -16.39
CA ALA A 135 2.83 -30.02 -17.03
C ALA A 135 2.79 -29.84 -18.55
N MET A 136 2.83 -28.61 -19.07
CA MET A 136 2.95 -28.32 -20.51
C MET A 136 4.25 -28.88 -21.08
N GLU A 137 5.39 -28.58 -20.43
CA GLU A 137 6.72 -29.01 -20.85
C GLU A 137 6.83 -30.54 -20.88
N LYS A 138 6.34 -31.22 -19.84
CA LYS A 138 6.37 -32.68 -19.72
C LYS A 138 5.21 -33.37 -20.44
N ARG A 139 4.34 -32.63 -21.14
CA ARG A 139 3.12 -33.13 -21.79
C ARG A 139 2.25 -33.99 -20.87
N ARG A 140 2.04 -33.52 -19.64
CA ARG A 140 1.25 -34.19 -18.61
C ARG A 140 -0.09 -33.49 -18.41
N ARG A 141 -1.11 -34.27 -18.05
CA ARG A 141 -2.41 -33.75 -17.60
C ARG A 141 -2.29 -33.21 -16.18
N ALA A 142 -3.04 -32.15 -15.87
CA ALA A 142 -3.11 -31.55 -14.55
C ALA A 142 -4.54 -31.61 -14.00
N VAL A 143 -4.69 -31.70 -12.68
CA VAL A 143 -6.00 -31.60 -12.01
C VAL A 143 -6.10 -30.25 -11.32
N LEU A 144 -7.04 -29.42 -11.76
CA LEU A 144 -7.42 -28.19 -11.07
C LEU A 144 -8.37 -28.55 -9.94
N ARG A 145 -7.85 -28.58 -8.71
CA ARG A 145 -8.64 -28.88 -7.49
C ARG A 145 -9.58 -27.71 -7.18
N GLY A 146 -10.84 -28.01 -6.86
CA GLY A 146 -11.81 -27.00 -6.43
C GLY A 146 -12.05 -25.89 -7.45
N TYR A 147 -12.08 -26.20 -8.75
CA TYR A 147 -12.27 -25.21 -9.80
C TYR A 147 -13.70 -24.65 -9.77
N SER A 148 -13.83 -23.33 -9.57
CA SER A 148 -15.10 -22.62 -9.63
C SER A 148 -15.46 -22.28 -11.08
N SER A 149 -16.59 -22.82 -11.55
CA SER A 149 -17.07 -22.61 -12.92
C SER A 149 -17.83 -21.28 -13.04
N PRO A 150 -17.41 -20.34 -13.90
CA PRO A 150 -18.12 -19.06 -14.09
C PRO A 150 -19.56 -19.24 -14.59
N SER A 151 -19.81 -20.32 -15.34
CA SER A 151 -21.10 -20.56 -16.00
C SER A 151 -22.12 -21.33 -15.15
N SER A 152 -21.68 -22.02 -14.09
CA SER A 152 -22.52 -22.98 -13.38
C SER A 152 -22.50 -22.83 -11.86
N ASN A 153 -21.86 -21.77 -11.34
CA ASN A 153 -21.72 -21.43 -9.91
C ASN A 153 -21.43 -22.64 -9.00
N THR A 154 -20.66 -23.60 -9.52
CA THR A 154 -20.38 -24.90 -8.91
C THR A 154 -18.88 -25.11 -8.87
N GLN A 155 -18.42 -25.65 -7.76
CA GLN A 155 -17.00 -25.94 -7.52
C GLN A 155 -16.78 -27.45 -7.67
N ARG A 156 -15.88 -27.85 -8.56
CA ARG A 156 -15.50 -29.26 -8.75
C ARG A 156 -14.08 -29.39 -9.28
N ASP A 157 -13.47 -30.54 -9.05
CA ASP A 157 -12.16 -30.84 -9.64
C ASP A 157 -12.29 -30.98 -11.17
N ARG A 158 -11.30 -30.47 -11.92
CA ARG A 158 -11.24 -30.60 -13.38
C ARG A 158 -9.90 -31.16 -13.83
N LEU A 159 -9.95 -32.26 -14.59
CA LEU A 159 -8.79 -32.74 -15.32
C LEU A 159 -8.64 -31.91 -16.60
N VAL A 160 -7.45 -31.32 -16.80
CA VAL A 160 -7.16 -30.44 -17.94
C VAL A 160 -5.86 -30.84 -18.61
N GLU A 161 -5.79 -30.58 -19.92
CA GLU A 161 -4.57 -30.58 -20.71
C GLU A 161 -4.12 -29.13 -20.88
N PRO A 162 -3.16 -28.66 -20.06
CA PRO A 162 -2.67 -27.29 -20.19
C PRO A 162 -1.87 -27.17 -21.49
N PHE A 163 -2.17 -26.13 -22.29
CA PHE A 163 -1.48 -25.87 -23.57
C PHE A 163 -0.92 -24.44 -23.69
N ALA A 164 -1.54 -23.46 -23.04
CA ALA A 164 -1.07 -22.07 -23.01
C ALA A 164 -1.57 -21.35 -21.75
N LEU A 165 -0.82 -20.32 -21.31
CA LEU A 165 -1.24 -19.38 -20.28
C LEU A 165 -1.51 -18.02 -20.95
N THR A 166 -2.64 -17.40 -20.63
CA THR A 166 -2.98 -16.04 -21.08
C THR A 166 -3.12 -15.12 -19.87
N THR A 167 -2.84 -13.84 -20.07
CA THR A 167 -3.02 -12.77 -19.06
C THR A 167 -4.44 -12.23 -19.12
#